data_AF-A0A831R8M0-F1
#
_entry.id   AF-A0A831R8M0-F1
#
_cell.length_a   1.000
_cell.length_b   1.000
_cell.length_c   1.000
_cell.angle_alpha   90.00
_cell.angle_beta   90.00
_cell.angle_gamma   90.00
#
_symmetry.space_group_name_H-M   'P 1'
#
loop_
_entity.id
_entity.type
_entity.pdbx_description
1 polymer ?
#
loop_
_entity_poly.entity_id
_entity_poly.type
_entity_poly.pdbx_seq_one_letter_code
_entity_poly.pdbx_strand_id
1 'polypeptide(L)'
;MAITFIQQKKRQKYFLAALSAVILITGFVLWQGFVSDVGTEGPLIKPPQEVVLRFDVLESEALNRLENPGVELTLPTETGKGNPFLK
;
A
#
# COMPACT_ATOMS: atom_id res chain seq x y z
N MET A 1 54.75 35.95 -13.02
CA MET A 1 53.34 35.48 -12.96
C MET A 1 53.09 34.10 -13.59
N ALA A 2 54.03 33.47 -14.31
CA ALA A 2 53.81 32.13 -14.88
C ALA A 2 53.80 30.97 -13.84
N ILE A 3 54.51 31.13 -12.73
CA ILE A 3 54.68 30.08 -11.71
C ILE A 3 53.38 29.85 -10.90
N THR A 4 52.59 30.91 -10.70
CA THR A 4 51.29 30.83 -9.99
C THR A 4 50.25 30.05 -10.80
N PHE A 5 50.25 30.15 -12.13
CA PHE A 5 49.37 29.38 -13.01
C PHE A 5 49.62 27.87 -12.92
N ILE A 6 50.89 27.45 -12.80
CA ILE A 6 51.25 26.03 -12.69
C ILE A 6 50.78 25.45 -11.35
N GLN A 7 50.94 26.21 -10.26
CA GLN A 7 50.44 25.83 -8.94
C GLN A 7 48.91 25.77 -8.88
N GLN A 8 48.22 26.75 -9.49
CA GLN A 8 46.76 26.77 -9.57
C GLN A 8 46.22 25.57 -10.34
N LYS A 9 46.82 25.22 -11.49
CA LYS A 9 46.42 24.05 -12.29
C LYS A 9 46.61 22.73 -11.52
N LYS A 10 47.68 22.59 -10.73
CA LYS A 10 47.87 21.43 -9.85
C LYS A 10 46.80 21.35 -8.77
N ARG A 11 46.52 22.45 -8.05
CA ARG A 11 45.47 22.47 -7.01
C ARG A 11 44.09 22.17 -7.58
N GLN A 12 43.76 22.74 -8.73
CA GLN A 12 42.48 22.49 -9.40
C GLN A 12 42.32 21.01 -9.78
N LYS A 13 43.39 20.33 -10.22
CA LYS A 13 43.35 18.89 -10.51
C LYS A 13 43.05 18.05 -9.26
N TYR A 14 43.63 18.41 -8.11
CA TYR A 14 43.32 17.75 -6.83
C TYR A 14 41.89 18.02 -6.36
N PHE A 15 41.42 19.27 -6.46
CA PHE A 15 40.03 19.60 -6.11
C PHE A 15 39.03 18.90 -7.03
N LEU A 16 39.33 18.80 -8.32
CA LEU A 16 38.47 18.11 -9.29
C LEU A 16 38.45 16.59 -9.01
N ALA A 17 39.59 16.00 -8.68
CA ALA A 17 39.68 14.59 -8.30
C ALA A 17 38.96 14.29 -6.97
N ALA A 18 39.07 15.20 -5.99
CA ALA A 18 38.35 15.08 -4.72
C ALA A 18 36.83 15.21 -4.94
N LEU A 19 36.39 16.16 -5.76
CA LEU A 19 34.99 16.34 -6.10
C LEU A 19 34.42 15.11 -6.81
N SER A 20 35.15 14.55 -7.78
CA SER A 20 34.70 13.34 -8.47
C SER A 20 34.63 12.14 -7.53
N ALA A 21 35.58 12.00 -6.60
CA ALA A 21 35.53 10.96 -5.58
C ALA A 21 34.30 11.10 -4.68
N VAL A 22 33.99 12.31 -4.20
CA VAL A 22 32.79 12.56 -3.39
C VAL A 22 31.53 12.18 -4.17
N ILE A 23 31.37 12.65 -5.41
CA ILE A 23 30.20 12.33 -6.25
C ILE A 23 30.04 10.82 -6.43
N LEU A 24 31.13 10.10 -6.71
CA LEU A 24 31.10 8.64 -6.87
C LEU A 24 30.71 7.93 -5.58
N ILE A 25 31.23 8.36 -4.43
CA ILE A 25 30.87 7.78 -3.13
C ILE A 25 29.39 8.02 -2.83
N THR A 26 28.89 9.25 -3.02
CA THR A 26 27.48 9.57 -2.77
C THR A 26 26.57 8.76 -3.70
N GLY A 27 26.92 8.66 -4.98
CA GLY A 27 26.21 7.85 -5.95
C GLY A 27 26.21 6.37 -5.58
N PHE A 28 27.33 5.84 -5.10
CA PHE A 28 27.45 4.45 -4.66
C PHE A 28 26.59 4.15 -3.43
N VAL A 29 26.57 5.05 -2.44
CA VAL A 29 25.73 4.89 -1.24
C VAL A 29 24.25 4.92 -1.59
N LEU A 30 23.83 5.85 -2.47
CA LEU A 30 22.45 5.91 -2.95
C LEU A 30 22.08 4.67 -3.78
N TRP A 31 22.99 4.20 -4.64
CA TRP A 31 22.81 2.99 -5.41
C TRP A 31 22.66 1.77 -4.50
N GLN A 32 23.51 1.65 -3.47
CA GLN A 32 23.41 0.59 -2.47
C GLN A 32 22.07 0.67 -1.72
N GLY A 33 21.60 1.85 -1.34
CA GLY A 33 20.30 2.03 -0.68
C GLY A 33 19.10 1.72 -1.57
N PHE A 34 19.23 1.89 -2.89
CA PHE A 34 18.17 1.56 -3.86
C PHE A 34 18.17 0.06 -4.25
N VAL A 35 19.36 -0.54 -4.39
CA VAL A 35 19.52 -1.96 -4.75
C VAL A 35 19.36 -2.88 -3.53
N SER A 36 19.64 -2.38 -2.34
CA SER A 36 19.22 -3.05 -1.12
C SER A 36 17.71 -2.90 -1.04
N ASP A 37 17.01 -3.84 -1.67
CA ASP A 37 15.62 -4.15 -1.41
C ASP A 37 15.56 -4.52 0.08
N VAL A 38 15.51 -3.49 0.94
CA VAL A 38 14.97 -3.62 2.29
C VAL A 38 13.54 -3.98 2.01
N GLY A 39 13.33 -5.29 1.84
CA GLY A 39 12.05 -5.91 1.66
C GLY A 39 11.16 -5.22 2.66
N THR A 40 10.28 -4.38 2.13
CA THR A 40 9.30 -3.72 2.96
C THR A 40 8.56 -4.91 3.53
N GLU A 41 8.81 -5.21 4.80
CA GLU A 41 7.94 -6.07 5.58
C GLU A 41 6.63 -5.28 5.67
N GLY A 42 5.92 -5.24 4.54
CA GLY A 42 4.54 -4.87 4.47
C GLY A 42 3.85 -5.76 5.50
N PRO A 43 2.80 -5.25 6.17
CA PRO A 43 2.11 -6.02 7.18
C PRO A 43 1.86 -7.41 6.61
N LEU A 44 2.31 -8.46 7.31
CA LEU A 44 1.98 -9.83 6.95
C LEU A 44 0.45 -9.91 6.91
N ILE A 45 -0.13 -9.70 5.74
CA ILE A 45 -1.55 -9.96 5.51
C ILE A 45 -1.64 -11.47 5.62
N LYS A 46 -2.07 -11.93 6.79
CA LYS A 46 -2.36 -13.36 6.99
C LYS A 46 -3.23 -13.80 5.81
N PRO A 47 -2.89 -14.92 5.15
CA PRO A 47 -3.77 -15.46 4.13
C PRO A 47 -5.17 -15.61 4.76
N PRO A 48 -6.24 -15.25 4.01
CA PRO A 48 -7.59 -15.34 4.53
C PRO A 48 -7.80 -16.76 5.07
N GLN A 49 -8.14 -16.86 6.36
CA GLN A 49 -8.44 -18.15 6.97
C GLN A 49 -9.59 -18.78 6.19
N GLU A 50 -9.42 -20.04 5.84
CA GLU A 50 -10.47 -20.83 5.20
C GLU A 50 -11.64 -20.98 6.20
N VAL A 51 -12.67 -20.15 6.04
CA VAL A 51 -13.88 -20.21 6.86
C VAL A 51 -14.75 -21.31 6.29
N VAL A 52 -14.72 -22.48 6.93
CA VAL A 52 -15.65 -23.58 6.63
C VAL A 52 -17.02 -23.21 7.20
N LEU A 53 -17.91 -22.75 6.31
CA LEU A 53 -19.30 -22.50 6.65
C LEU A 53 -20.02 -23.83 6.88
N ARG A 54 -20.48 -24.08 8.11
CA ARG A 54 -21.30 -25.24 8.44
C ARG A 54 -22.77 -24.92 8.18
N PHE A 55 -23.29 -25.44 7.08
CA PHE A 55 -24.70 -25.30 6.72
C PHE A 55 -25.62 -26.29 7.45
N ASP A 56 -25.05 -27.29 8.14
CA ASP A 56 -25.76 -28.28 8.94
C ASP A 56 -26.68 -27.64 10.01
N VAL A 57 -26.34 -26.43 10.47
CA VAL A 57 -27.13 -25.68 11.45
C VAL A 57 -28.47 -25.24 10.87
N LEU A 58 -28.53 -24.99 9.55
CA LEU A 58 -29.75 -24.56 8.86
C LEU A 58 -30.80 -25.66 8.76
N GLU A 59 -30.40 -26.92 8.84
CA GLU A 59 -31.28 -28.09 8.78
C GLU A 59 -31.86 -28.47 10.16
N SER A 60 -31.56 -27.69 11.20
CA SER A 60 -32.04 -27.99 12.55
C SER A 60 -33.58 -27.98 12.63
N GLU A 61 -34.13 -28.89 13.43
CA GLU A 61 -35.59 -28.93 13.71
C GLU A 61 -36.10 -27.58 14.23
N ALA A 62 -35.26 -26.81 14.91
CA ALA A 62 -35.60 -25.49 15.38
C ALA A 62 -35.97 -24.57 14.20
N LEU A 63 -35.16 -24.53 13.14
CA LEU A 63 -35.38 -23.68 11.96
C LEU A 63 -36.52 -24.17 11.07
N ASN A 64 -36.70 -25.49 10.95
CA ASN A 64 -37.84 -26.06 10.21
C ASN A 64 -39.20 -25.75 10.85
N ARG A 65 -39.22 -25.40 12.15
CA ARG A 65 -40.43 -24.96 12.86
C ARG A 65 -40.68 -23.46 12.74
N LEU A 66 -39.72 -22.66 12.25
CA LEU A 66 -40.00 -21.25 11.95
C LEU A 66 -40.87 -21.16 10.70
N GLU A 67 -41.93 -20.35 10.80
CA GLU A 67 -42.80 -20.05 9.68
C GLU A 67 -41.97 -19.47 8.52
N ASN A 68 -42.31 -19.88 7.30
CA ASN A 68 -41.48 -19.67 6.12
C ASN A 68 -41.26 -18.15 5.88
N PRO A 69 -40.02 -17.63 5.88
CA PRO A 69 -39.76 -16.21 5.68
C PRO A 69 -40.08 -15.73 4.26
N GLY A 70 -40.38 -16.65 3.33
CA GLY A 70 -40.74 -16.38 1.94
C GLY A 70 -42.22 -16.09 1.70
N VAL A 71 -43.03 -15.85 2.73
CA VAL A 71 -44.42 -15.37 2.52
C VAL A 71 -44.35 -14.05 1.74
N GLU A 72 -45.00 -14.01 0.57
CA GLU A 72 -45.18 -12.78 -0.20
C GLU A 72 -45.89 -11.75 0.69
N LEU A 73 -45.10 -10.82 1.24
CA LEU A 73 -45.63 -9.66 1.93
C LEU A 73 -46.35 -8.81 0.90
N THR A 74 -47.67 -8.68 1.03
CA THR A 74 -48.44 -7.70 0.27
C THR A 74 -48.00 -6.31 0.73
N LEU A 75 -47.03 -5.73 0.01
CA LEU A 75 -46.52 -4.40 0.30
C LEU A 75 -47.69 -3.41 0.17
N PRO A 76 -47.99 -2.58 1.19
CA PRO A 76 -48.97 -1.52 1.02
C PRO A 76 -48.49 -0.56 -0.08
N THR A 77 -49.30 -0.40 -1.12
CA THR A 77 -48.95 0.34 -2.35
C THR A 77 -48.63 1.82 -2.11
N GLU A 78 -48.99 2.38 -0.95
CA GLU A 78 -49.00 3.83 -0.73
C GLU A 78 -48.54 4.18 0.69
N THR A 79 -47.24 4.16 0.99
CA THR A 79 -46.68 5.07 2.03
C THR A 79 -45.17 5.29 1.87
N GLY A 80 -44.75 6.01 0.82
CA GLY A 80 -43.41 6.59 0.75
C GLY A 80 -43.43 8.03 1.25
N LYS A 81 -42.85 8.33 2.41
CA LYS A 81 -42.56 9.72 2.79
C LYS A 81 -41.50 10.25 1.82
N GLY A 82 -41.82 11.31 1.09
CA GLY A 82 -40.90 11.92 0.11
C GLY A 82 -39.52 12.21 0.71
N ASN A 83 -38.47 11.86 -0.04
CA ASN A 83 -37.09 12.01 0.38
C ASN A 83 -36.72 13.51 0.49
N PRO A 84 -36.40 14.03 1.70
CA PRO A 84 -36.08 15.44 1.90
C PRO A 84 -34.67 15.83 1.42
N PHE A 85 -33.86 14.87 0.97
CA PHE A 85 -32.49 15.10 0.49
C PHE A 85 -32.41 15.27 -1.04
N LEU A 86 -33.55 15.27 -1.74
CA LEU A 86 -33.62 15.57 -3.17
C LEU A 86 -33.80 17.07 -3.46
N LYS A 87 -33.35 17.96 -2.56
CA LYS A 87 -33.29 19.41 -2.78
C LYS A 87 -31.89 19.86 -3.18
#